data_AF-A0A3D2XCS0-F1
#
_entry.id   AF-A0A3D2XCS0-F1
#
_cell.length_a   1.000
_cell.length_b   1.000
_cell.length_c   1.000
_cell.angle_alpha   90.00
_cell.angle_beta   90.00
_cell.angle_gamma   90.00
#
_symmetry.space_group_name_H-M   'P 1'
#
loop_
_entity.id
_entity.type
_entity.pdbx_description
1 polymer ?
#
loop_
_entity_poly.entity_id
_entity_poly.type
_entity_poly.pdbx_seq_one_letter_code
_entity_poly.pdbx_strand_id
1 'polypeptide(L)'
;EEGLSFESTDYYEDYNEREVNYIQLNDSSIIFSGEGAFVSDNKISISKPGTYVIFGTLKEGQIIVEETTGGVVQLILKNATIHCENSAPIYIKEAGKVIISIAPGTKNMLTDGLADHDRKLSDPN
;
A
#
# COMPACT_ATOMS: atom_id res chain seq x y z
N GLU A 1 31.47 -4.53 -14.16
CA GLU A 1 30.01 -4.65 -14.14
C GLU A 1 29.61 -4.96 -12.71
N GLU A 2 28.85 -4.08 -12.06
CA GLU A 2 28.20 -4.44 -10.80
C GLU A 2 26.98 -5.28 -11.15
N GLY A 3 27.00 -6.55 -10.77
CA GLY A 3 25.87 -7.45 -10.97
C GLY A 3 24.66 -6.99 -10.17
N LEU A 4 23.46 -7.29 -10.68
CA LEU A 4 22.22 -7.10 -9.92
C LEU A 4 22.31 -7.91 -8.63
N SER A 5 22.17 -7.24 -7.48
CA SER A 5 22.10 -7.87 -6.15
C SER A 5 20.71 -7.63 -5.60
N PHE A 6 20.09 -8.69 -5.09
CA PHE A 6 18.76 -8.66 -4.47
C PHE A 6 18.90 -9.03 -2.99
N GLU A 7 18.20 -8.32 -2.13
CA GLU A 7 18.06 -8.68 -0.72
C GLU A 7 17.00 -9.76 -0.55
N SER A 8 17.03 -10.53 0.54
CA SER A 8 15.97 -11.53 0.81
C SER A 8 14.58 -10.88 0.86
N THR A 9 14.51 -9.65 1.39
CA THR A 9 13.28 -8.86 1.48
C THR A 9 12.69 -8.42 0.14
N ASP A 10 13.44 -8.52 -0.96
CA ASP A 10 12.93 -8.22 -2.31
C ASP A 10 12.08 -9.36 -2.87
N TYR A 11 12.20 -10.57 -2.30
CA TYR A 11 11.37 -11.70 -2.64
C TYR A 11 10.10 -11.73 -1.81
N TYR A 12 9.05 -12.34 -2.37
CA TYR A 12 7.87 -12.66 -1.57
C TYR A 12 8.23 -13.74 -0.55
N GLU A 13 8.19 -13.36 0.72
CA GLU A 13 8.21 -14.28 1.85
C GLU A 13 6.81 -14.34 2.45
N ASP A 14 6.35 -15.56 2.76
CA ASP A 14 5.09 -15.73 3.47
C ASP A 14 5.19 -15.10 4.86
N TYR A 15 4.09 -14.57 5.37
CA TYR A 15 4.09 -13.79 6.59
C TYR A 15 3.51 -14.57 7.75
N ASN A 16 4.04 -14.35 8.95
CA ASN A 16 3.48 -14.92 10.17
C ASN A 16 2.19 -14.18 10.52
N GLU A 17 1.03 -14.83 10.35
CA GLU A 17 -0.30 -14.25 10.63
C GLU A 17 -0.46 -13.68 12.05
N ARG A 18 0.40 -14.05 13.01
CA ARG A 18 0.37 -13.53 14.39
C ARG A 18 1.26 -12.30 14.61
N GLU A 19 2.10 -11.95 13.65
CA GLU A 19 3.10 -10.88 13.74
C GLU A 19 2.89 -9.81 12.65
N VAL A 20 1.67 -9.71 12.12
CA VAL A 20 1.28 -8.71 11.13
C VAL A 20 0.19 -7.78 11.65
N ASN A 21 0.11 -6.62 11.03
CA ASN A 21 -1.00 -5.68 11.23
C ASN A 21 -2.04 -5.89 10.12
N TYR A 22 -3.32 -5.96 10.47
CA TYR A 22 -4.40 -6.16 9.51
C TYR A 22 -5.13 -4.86 9.18
N ILE A 23 -5.32 -4.63 7.89
CA ILE A 23 -6.10 -3.51 7.32
C ILE A 23 -7.26 -4.11 6.53
N GLN A 24 -8.44 -4.15 7.14
CA GLN A 24 -9.67 -4.62 6.49
C GLN A 24 -10.42 -3.43 5.88
N LEU A 25 -10.75 -3.55 4.59
CA LEU A 25 -11.47 -2.56 3.81
C LEU A 25 -12.94 -2.98 3.67
N ASN A 26 -13.87 -2.14 4.15
CA ASN A 26 -15.30 -2.41 4.23
C ASN A 26 -16.14 -1.34 3.50
N ASP A 27 -15.96 -1.24 2.20
CA ASP A 27 -16.55 -0.29 1.25
C ASP A 27 -16.26 1.19 1.56
N SER A 28 -16.78 1.70 2.68
CA SER A 28 -16.68 3.10 3.11
C SER A 28 -16.13 3.21 4.53
N SER A 29 -15.33 2.25 4.96
CA SER A 29 -14.65 2.26 6.26
C SER A 29 -13.43 1.36 6.24
N ILE A 30 -12.49 1.62 7.15
CA ILE A 30 -11.29 0.83 7.36
C ILE A 30 -11.27 0.34 8.80
N ILE A 31 -11.06 -0.97 9.00
CA ILE A 31 -10.81 -1.55 10.32
C ILE A 31 -9.33 -1.90 10.40
N PHE A 32 -8.63 -1.31 11.37
CA PHE A 32 -7.23 -1.58 11.64
C PHE A 32 -7.07 -2.43 12.91
N SER A 33 -6.29 -3.50 12.83
CA SER A 33 -5.92 -4.34 13.96
C SER A 33 -4.41 -4.50 14.00
N GLY A 34 -3.77 -3.88 14.99
CA GLY A 34 -2.33 -3.83 15.11
C GLY A 34 -1.83 -2.51 15.70
N GLU A 35 -0.56 -2.21 15.46
CA GLU A 35 0.09 -0.97 15.86
C GLU A 35 0.76 -0.29 14.66
N GLY A 36 1.04 1.01 14.79
CA GLY A 36 1.87 1.72 13.80
C GLY A 36 1.12 2.33 12.63
N ALA A 37 -0.21 2.24 12.61
CA ALA A 37 -1.06 2.99 11.71
C ALA A 37 -2.24 3.63 12.46
N PHE A 38 -2.82 4.67 11.86
CA PHE A 38 -4.05 5.28 12.36
C PHE A 38 -5.06 5.44 11.22
N VAL A 39 -6.34 5.23 11.53
CA VAL A 39 -7.45 5.43 10.59
C VAL A 39 -8.08 6.79 10.86
N SER A 40 -8.29 7.57 9.81
CA SER A 40 -9.08 8.79 9.82
C SER A 40 -9.99 8.79 8.61
N ASP A 41 -11.30 8.78 8.84
CA ASP A 41 -12.32 8.62 7.80
C ASP A 41 -12.04 7.36 6.95
N ASN A 42 -11.94 7.51 5.62
CA ASN A 42 -11.60 6.43 4.68
C ASN A 42 -10.11 6.41 4.33
N LYS A 43 -9.25 6.93 5.23
CA LYS A 43 -7.81 6.94 5.04
C LYS A 43 -7.14 6.20 6.18
N ILE A 44 -6.07 5.49 5.86
CA ILE A 44 -5.17 4.90 6.84
C ILE A 44 -3.75 5.41 6.59
N SER A 45 -3.12 5.91 7.64
CA SER A 45 -1.74 6.42 7.61
C SER A 45 -0.84 5.49 8.41
N ILE A 46 0.11 4.87 7.73
CA ILE A 46 1.14 3.98 8.28
C ILE A 46 2.38 4.80 8.61
N SER A 47 2.76 4.82 9.89
CA SER A 47 3.87 5.64 10.39
C SER A 47 4.96 4.85 11.12
N LYS A 48 4.82 3.53 11.25
CA LYS A 48 5.87 2.66 11.78
C LYS A 48 6.26 1.57 10.78
N PRO A 49 7.53 1.12 10.82
CA PRO A 49 7.96 -0.09 10.12
C PRO A 49 7.13 -1.31 10.53
N GLY A 50 6.99 -2.26 9.61
CA GLY A 50 6.25 -3.49 9.86
C GLY A 50 5.54 -4.03 8.62
N THR A 51 4.86 -5.17 8.80
CA THR A 51 4.10 -5.85 7.76
C THR A 51 2.61 -5.59 7.95
N TYR A 52 1.95 -5.16 6.87
CA TYR A 52 0.55 -4.77 6.83
C TYR A 52 -0.20 -5.59 5.78
N VAL A 53 -1.14 -6.41 6.20
CA VAL A 53 -1.97 -7.25 5.32
C VAL A 53 -3.27 -6.52 5.02
N ILE A 54 -3.48 -6.20 3.75
CA ILE A 54 -4.61 -5.40 3.26
C ILE A 54 -5.56 -6.31 2.50
N PHE A 55 -6.85 -6.28 2.85
CA PHE A 55 -7.87 -7.12 2.22
C PHE A 55 -9.25 -6.47 2.25
N GLY A 56 -10.13 -6.86 1.32
CA GLY A 56 -11.49 -6.33 1.20
C GLY A 56 -11.59 -5.23 0.13
N THR A 57 -12.63 -4.40 0.21
CA THR A 57 -12.89 -3.33 -0.76
C THR A 57 -13.00 -1.97 -0.08
N LEU A 58 -12.38 -0.94 -0.66
CA LEU A 58 -12.56 0.46 -0.30
C LEU A 58 -12.99 1.21 -1.57
N LYS A 59 -14.23 1.68 -1.62
CA LYS A 59 -14.85 2.32 -2.78
C LYS A 59 -14.42 3.78 -2.97
N GLU A 60 -13.97 4.42 -1.90
CA GLU A 60 -13.37 5.74 -1.94
C GLU A 60 -12.51 5.93 -0.70
N GLY A 61 -11.19 5.97 -0.87
CA GLY A 61 -10.25 6.17 0.22
C GLY A 61 -8.80 5.91 -0.16
N GLN A 62 -7.90 5.92 0.82
CA GLN A 62 -6.47 5.94 0.55
C GLN A 62 -5.65 5.24 1.64
N ILE A 63 -4.60 4.52 1.24
CA ILE A 63 -3.53 4.04 2.11
C ILE A 63 -2.35 4.98 1.97
N ILE A 64 -1.90 5.59 3.07
CA ILE A 64 -0.80 6.54 3.12
C ILE A 64 0.35 5.91 3.88
N VAL A 65 1.56 5.95 3.32
CA VAL A 65 2.79 5.54 4.03
C VAL A 65 3.62 6.79 4.31
N GLU A 66 3.80 7.10 5.60
CA GLU A 66 4.59 8.22 6.11
C GLU A 66 5.42 7.72 7.30
N GLU A 67 6.41 6.90 7.00
CA GLU A 67 7.34 6.29 7.95
C GLU A 67 8.66 7.06 7.90
N THR A 68 8.94 7.87 8.94
CA THR A 68 10.08 8.81 8.94
C THR A 68 11.31 8.30 9.69
N THR A 69 11.25 7.09 10.25
CA THR A 69 12.39 6.48 10.99
C THR A 69 13.35 5.74 10.08
N GLY A 70 13.02 5.58 8.79
CA GLY A 70 13.89 4.96 7.78
C GLY A 70 13.83 3.44 7.77
N GLY A 71 12.79 2.84 8.35
CA GLY A 71 12.58 1.40 8.34
C GLY A 71 11.83 0.90 7.10
N VAL A 72 11.50 -0.39 7.14
CA VAL A 72 10.84 -1.11 6.05
C VAL A 72 9.35 -1.23 6.35
N VAL A 73 8.52 -0.85 5.38
CA VAL A 73 7.07 -1.08 5.38
C VAL A 73 6.74 -2.10 4.31
N GLN A 74 6.20 -3.25 4.71
CA GLN A 74 5.74 -4.26 3.78
C GLN A 74 4.22 -4.23 3.69
N LEU A 75 3.69 -3.98 2.48
CA LEU A 75 2.26 -4.01 2.18
C LEU A 75 1.95 -5.32 1.45
N ILE A 76 1.12 -6.17 2.05
CA ILE A 76 0.69 -7.44 1.46
C ILE A 76 -0.76 -7.31 1.02
N LEU A 77 -0.98 -7.27 -0.30
CA LEU A 77 -2.31 -7.18 -0.90
C LEU A 77 -2.93 -8.58 -1.06
N LYS A 78 -4.04 -8.82 -0.36
CA LYS A 78 -4.76 -10.09 -0.32
C LYS A 78 -6.24 -9.88 -0.64
N ASN A 79 -6.60 -9.97 -1.92
CA ASN A 79 -7.94 -9.63 -2.42
C ASN A 79 -8.38 -8.21 -2.01
N ALA A 80 -7.47 -7.24 -2.18
CA ALA A 80 -7.70 -5.84 -1.92
C ALA A 80 -8.19 -5.11 -3.18
N THR A 81 -9.31 -4.40 -3.07
CA THR A 81 -9.80 -3.45 -4.07
C THR A 81 -9.83 -2.06 -3.46
N ILE A 82 -9.15 -1.08 -4.06
CA ILE A 82 -9.04 0.28 -3.52
C ILE A 82 -9.29 1.27 -4.66
N HIS A 83 -10.28 2.14 -4.49
CA HIS A 83 -10.55 3.28 -5.35
C HIS A 83 -10.28 4.59 -4.61
N CYS A 84 -9.64 5.54 -5.28
CA CYS A 84 -9.44 6.90 -4.77
C CYS A 84 -9.64 7.91 -5.89
N GLU A 85 -10.74 8.66 -5.88
CA GLU A 85 -11.05 9.60 -6.97
C GLU A 85 -10.07 10.79 -7.02
N ASN A 86 -9.57 11.23 -5.87
CA ASN A 86 -8.84 12.50 -5.77
C ASN A 86 -7.31 12.33 -5.65
N SER A 87 -6.79 11.10 -5.69
CA SER A 87 -5.36 10.81 -5.48
C SER A 87 -5.01 9.35 -5.84
N ALA A 88 -3.80 8.92 -5.51
CA ALA A 88 -3.38 7.53 -5.61
C ALA A 88 -4.03 6.68 -4.49
N PRO A 89 -4.55 5.47 -4.78
CA PRO A 89 -5.05 4.52 -3.79
C PRO A 89 -4.04 4.13 -2.71
N ILE A 90 -2.77 4.04 -3.10
CA ILE A 90 -1.63 3.87 -2.19
C ILE A 90 -0.67 5.03 -2.45
N TYR A 91 -0.47 5.88 -1.45
CA TYR A 91 0.37 7.07 -1.54
C TYR A 91 1.53 6.96 -0.55
N ILE A 92 2.74 6.75 -1.07
CA ILE A 92 3.96 6.69 -0.28
C ILE A 92 4.55 8.09 -0.22
N LYS A 93 4.39 8.76 0.93
CA LYS A 93 4.92 10.10 1.17
C LYS A 93 6.39 10.05 1.60
N GLU A 94 6.71 9.15 2.53
CA GLU A 94 8.06 8.93 3.04
C GLU A 94 8.16 7.53 3.65
N ALA A 95 9.28 6.84 3.40
CA ALA A 95 9.66 5.57 4.00
C ALA A 95 11.13 5.28 3.68
N GLY A 96 11.81 4.49 4.51
CA GLY A 96 13.13 3.97 4.15
C GLY A 96 13.05 3.01 2.96
N LYS A 97 12.13 2.04 3.03
CA LYS A 97 11.82 1.10 1.94
C LYS A 97 10.34 0.69 2.04
N VAL A 98 9.65 0.65 0.89
CA VAL A 98 8.32 0.06 0.80
C VAL A 98 8.36 -1.14 -0.12
N ILE A 99 7.87 -2.27 0.36
CA ILE A 99 7.75 -3.52 -0.41
C ILE A 99 6.27 -3.80 -0.56
N ILE A 100 5.78 -3.89 -1.81
CA ILE A 100 4.40 -4.27 -2.10
C ILE A 100 4.40 -5.69 -2.66
N SER A 101 3.66 -6.57 -1.99
CA SER A 101 3.57 -7.99 -2.30
C SER A 101 2.12 -8.39 -2.58
N ILE A 102 1.94 -9.36 -3.48
CA ILE A 102 0.63 -9.92 -3.80
C ILE A 102 0.54 -11.31 -3.16
N ALA A 103 -0.44 -11.51 -2.29
CA ALA A 103 -0.66 -12.82 -1.69
C ALA A 103 -0.99 -13.88 -2.78
N PRO A 104 -0.42 -15.09 -2.73
CA PRO A 104 -0.62 -16.13 -3.73
C PRO A 104 -2.10 -16.43 -4.00
N GLY A 105 -2.46 -16.57 -5.27
CA GLY A 105 -3.82 -16.90 -5.69
C GLY A 105 -4.86 -15.78 -5.52
N THR A 106 -4.43 -14.57 -5.18
CA THR A 106 -5.35 -13.42 -5.02
C THR A 106 -5.35 -12.48 -6.22
N LYS A 107 -6.43 -11.72 -6.37
CA LYS A 107 -6.53 -10.63 -7.34
C LYS A 107 -6.77 -9.32 -6.60
N ASN A 108 -5.92 -8.33 -6.88
CA ASN A 108 -6.00 -7.01 -6.28
C ASN A 108 -6.27 -5.97 -7.38
N MET A 109 -6.96 -4.88 -7.03
CA MET A 109 -7.32 -3.81 -7.96
C MET A 109 -7.13 -2.46 -7.28
N LEU A 110 -6.30 -1.59 -7.87
CA LEU A 110 -6.09 -0.22 -7.42
C LEU A 110 -6.54 0.71 -8.54
N THR A 111 -7.47 1.61 -8.25
CA THR A 111 -8.05 2.55 -9.23
C THR A 111 -7.93 3.96 -8.70
N ASP A 112 -7.18 4.82 -9.36
CA ASP A 112 -7.21 6.26 -9.08
C ASP A 112 -8.32 6.95 -9.88
N GLY A 113 -8.61 8.21 -9.58
CA GLY A 113 -9.52 9.02 -10.36
C GLY A 113 -8.86 9.55 -11.63
N LEU A 114 -9.70 9.78 -12.65
CA LEU A 114 -9.32 10.35 -13.94
C LEU A 114 -9.10 11.87 -13.83
N ALA A 115 -8.15 12.32 -13.02
CA ALA A 115 -7.74 13.72 -13.01
C ALA A 115 -6.47 13.87 -13.84
N ASP A 116 -6.63 14.01 -15.17
CA ASP A 116 -5.84 14.82 -16.15
C ASP A 116 -4.34 15.16 -15.86
N HIS A 117 -3.60 14.38 -15.08
CA HIS A 117 -2.17 14.58 -14.83
C HIS A 117 -1.30 14.04 -15.97
N ASP A 118 -1.88 13.22 -16.86
CA ASP A 118 -1.25 12.71 -18.07
C ASP A 118 -1.28 13.71 -19.25
N ARG A 119 -1.84 14.92 -19.07
CA ARG A 119 -1.70 15.99 -20.07
C ARG A 119 -0.35 16.71 -19.94
N LYS A 120 0.70 16.03 -20.41
CA LYS A 120 1.63 16.51 -21.45
C LYS A 120 2.75 15.47 -21.66
N LEU A 121 2.45 14.40 -22.40
CA LEU A 121 3.44 13.72 -23.25
C LEU A 121 3.18 14.01 -24.73
N SER A 122 2.67 15.21 -25.02
CA SER A 122 2.77 15.81 -26.35
C SER A 122 3.85 16.89 -26.32
N ASP A 123 5.10 16.47 -26.24
CA ASP A 123 6.19 17.22 -26.87
C ASP A 123 6.41 16.59 -28.25
N PRO A 124 5.71 17.05 -29.31
CA PRO A 124 6.18 16.81 -30.65
C PRO A 124 7.26 17.86 -30.97
N ASN A 125 8.49 17.38 -31.07
CA ASN A 125 9.68 18.02 -31.66
C ASN A 125 10.44 19.03 -30.80
#